data_AF-A0A7S2LPS8-F1
#
_entry.id   AF-A0A7S2LPS8-F1
#
_cell.length_a   1.000
_cell.length_b   1.000
_cell.length_c   1.000
_cell.angle_alpha   90.00
_cell.angle_beta   90.00
_cell.angle_gamma   90.00
#
_symmetry.space_group_name_H-M   'P 1'
#
loop_
_entity.id
_entity.type
_entity.pdbx_description
1 polymer ?
#
loop_
_entity_poly.entity_id
_entity_poly.type
_entity_poly.pdbx_seq_one_letter_code
_entity_poly.pdbx_strand_id
1 'polypeptide(L)'
;EVLCQHNDDCTSDGTNQISVQQKQQQQQQPGVVFLGMDSPEIPLEEVAEALFAAQYCNEALICPANDGGYGMIGIPAQANARAVFSGVRWSNELTALSQIKSLTDHGVNV
;
A
#
# COMPACT_ATOMS: atom_id res chain seq x y z
N GLU A 1 -20.11 -8.55 2.93
CA GLU A 1 -19.82 -7.56 3.98
C GLU A 1 -18.35 -7.72 4.35
N VAL A 2 -17.50 -6.88 3.78
CA VAL A 2 -16.07 -6.81 4.12
C VAL A 2 -15.87 -5.44 4.74
N LEU A 3 -15.41 -5.42 5.98
CA LEU A 3 -15.25 -4.22 6.80
C LEU A 3 -13.75 -3.90 6.82
N CYS A 4 -13.28 -3.02 5.93
CA CYS A 4 -11.93 -2.46 6.00
C CYS A 4 -11.88 -1.45 7.16
N GLN A 5 -11.04 -1.71 8.16
CA GLN A 5 -10.91 -0.86 9.34
C GLN A 5 -10.13 0.41 8.97
N HIS A 6 -10.80 1.55 9.03
CA HIS A 6 -10.21 2.89 8.84
C HIS A 6 -9.36 3.27 10.06
N ASN A 7 -8.12 3.73 9.84
CA ASN A 7 -7.31 4.41 10.85
C ASN A 7 -7.10 5.87 10.44
N ASP A 8 -7.87 6.76 11.08
CA ASP A 8 -7.78 8.21 10.91
C ASP A 8 -6.62 8.79 11.74
N ASP A 9 -5.37 8.69 11.28
CA ASP A 9 -4.25 9.29 12.04
C ASP A 9 -3.13 9.87 11.16
N CYS A 10 -3.51 10.58 10.10
CA CYS A 10 -2.59 11.35 9.25
C CYS A 10 -2.93 12.85 9.25
N THR A 11 -2.75 13.53 10.38
CA THR A 11 -2.68 15.00 10.41
C THR A 11 -1.39 15.47 11.07
N SER A 12 -0.49 16.07 10.29
CA SER A 12 0.76 16.66 10.79
C SER A 12 0.61 18.18 10.95
N ASP A 13 0.64 18.65 12.19
CA ASP A 13 0.84 20.05 12.57
C ASP A 13 2.32 20.29 12.94
N GLY A 14 2.90 21.42 12.56
CA GLY A 14 4.29 21.74 12.92
C GLY A 14 5.04 22.64 11.93
N THR A 15 4.93 23.94 12.15
CA THR A 15 5.77 25.00 11.56
C THR A 15 7.25 24.78 11.85
N ASN A 16 8.09 24.72 10.81
CA ASN A 16 9.51 25.01 10.96
C ASN A 16 10.07 25.71 9.71
N GLN A 17 10.78 26.81 9.96
CA GLN A 17 11.44 27.65 8.97
C GLN A 17 12.56 26.86 8.29
N ILE A 18 12.61 26.85 6.95
CA ILE A 18 13.66 26.13 6.21
C ILE A 18 14.40 27.10 5.27
N SER A 19 15.70 27.18 5.53
CA SER A 19 16.75 27.78 4.73
C SER A 19 16.77 27.22 3.30
N VAL A 20 16.81 28.13 2.33
CA VAL A 20 16.86 27.82 0.89
C VAL A 20 18.25 27.25 0.55
N GLN A 21 18.44 25.95 0.76
CA GLN A 21 19.54 25.19 0.18
C GLN A 21 18.98 24.18 -0.82
N GLN A 22 19.56 24.20 -2.00
CA GLN A 22 19.17 23.48 -3.21
C GLN A 22 19.19 21.96 -2.99
N LYS A 23 18.08 21.38 -2.51
CA LYS A 23 17.78 19.98 -2.76
C LYS A 23 17.39 19.88 -4.23
N GLN A 24 18.23 19.24 -5.04
CA GLN A 24 17.77 18.60 -6.27
C GLN A 24 16.50 17.83 -5.88
N GLN A 25 15.36 18.21 -6.46
CA GLN A 25 14.12 17.49 -6.27
C GLN A 25 14.36 16.07 -6.78
N GLN A 26 14.74 15.15 -5.89
CA GLN A 26 14.56 13.74 -6.13
C GLN A 26 13.09 13.61 -6.47
N GLN A 27 12.78 13.30 -7.74
CA GLN A 27 11.43 12.96 -8.13
C GLN A 27 11.03 11.81 -7.23
N GLN A 28 10.12 12.09 -6.30
CA GLN A 28 9.56 11.04 -5.47
C GLN A 28 8.87 10.09 -6.43
N GLN A 29 9.35 8.85 -6.48
CA GLN A 29 8.65 7.82 -7.23
C GLN A 29 7.23 7.74 -6.66
N PRO A 30 6.19 7.66 -7.49
CA PRO A 30 4.83 7.61 -6.98
C PRO A 30 4.54 6.26 -6.33
N GLY A 31 3.65 6.25 -5.35
CA GLY A 31 3.00 5.01 -4.90
C GLY A 31 2.16 4.42 -6.04
N VAL A 32 1.99 3.09 -6.05
CA VAL A 32 1.25 2.39 -7.10
C VAL A 32 0.17 1.49 -6.51
N VAL A 33 -0.94 1.33 -7.22
CA VAL A 33 -1.97 0.35 -6.90
C VAL A 33 -2.07 -0.66 -8.02
N PHE A 34 -2.01 -1.94 -7.68
CA PHE A 34 -2.34 -3.05 -8.56
C PHE A 34 -3.78 -3.46 -8.31
N LEU A 35 -4.56 -3.59 -9.39
CA LEU A 35 -5.97 -3.94 -9.34
C LEU A 35 -6.24 -5.12 -10.28
N GLY A 36 -6.87 -6.17 -9.74
CA GLY A 36 -7.41 -7.28 -10.51
C GLY A 36 -8.62 -6.83 -11.32
N MET A 37 -8.69 -7.26 -12.58
CA MET A 37 -9.80 -6.88 -13.48
C MET A 37 -11.11 -7.62 -13.18
N ASP A 38 -11.07 -8.62 -12.32
CA ASP A 38 -12.13 -9.57 -11.99
C ASP A 38 -12.83 -9.25 -10.66
N SER A 39 -12.54 -8.10 -10.05
CA SER A 39 -13.15 -7.63 -8.79
C SER A 39 -13.95 -6.33 -9.01
N PRO A 40 -15.03 -6.32 -9.82
CA PRO A 40 -15.83 -5.13 -10.10
C PRO A 40 -16.53 -4.54 -8.87
N GLU A 41 -16.63 -5.30 -7.77
CA GLU A 41 -17.21 -4.90 -6.51
C GLU A 41 -16.33 -3.98 -5.65
N ILE A 42 -15.04 -3.82 -5.99
CA ILE A 42 -14.13 -2.95 -5.24
C ILE A 42 -14.58 -1.49 -5.41
N PRO A 43 -14.96 -0.79 -4.32
CA PRO A 43 -15.36 0.61 -4.38
C PRO A 43 -14.23 1.51 -4.88
N LEU A 44 -14.58 2.60 -5.57
CA LEU A 44 -13.60 3.58 -6.04
C LEU A 44 -12.88 4.26 -4.87
N GLU A 45 -13.57 4.42 -3.74
CA GLU A 45 -13.05 5.00 -2.51
C GLU A 45 -11.86 4.19 -1.97
N GLU A 46 -11.95 2.85 -1.99
CA GLU A 46 -10.86 1.96 -1.55
C GLU A 46 -9.64 2.07 -2.46
N VAL A 47 -9.85 2.23 -3.78
CA VAL A 47 -8.74 2.46 -4.73
C VAL A 47 -8.06 3.81 -4.46
N ALA A 48 -8.85 4.84 -4.18
CA ALA A 48 -8.34 6.17 -3.85
C ALA A 48 -7.58 6.17 -2.51
N GLU A 49 -8.08 5.45 -1.51
CA GLU A 49 -7.43 5.29 -0.20
C GLU A 49 -6.11 4.53 -0.34
N ALA A 50 -6.07 3.42 -1.09
CA ALA A 50 -4.84 2.68 -1.34
C ALA A 50 -3.78 3.53 -2.05
N LEU A 51 -4.19 4.38 -3.01
CA LEU A 51 -3.29 5.35 -3.65
C LEU A 51 -2.80 6.40 -2.66
N PHE A 52 -3.68 6.94 -1.81
CA PHE A 52 -3.32 7.93 -0.81
C PHE A 52 -2.33 7.37 0.21
N ALA A 53 -2.61 6.19 0.78
CA ALA A 53 -1.75 5.50 1.73
C ALA A 53 -0.36 5.20 1.14
N ALA A 54 -0.32 4.67 -0.09
CA ALA A 54 0.93 4.38 -0.79
C ALA A 54 1.75 5.65 -1.10
N GLN A 55 1.08 6.76 -1.42
CA GLN A 55 1.73 8.00 -1.82
C GLN A 55 2.18 8.88 -0.65
N TYR A 56 1.40 8.92 0.43
CA TYR A 56 1.56 9.92 1.51
C TYR A 56 1.85 9.30 2.87
N CYS A 57 1.34 8.10 3.15
CA CYS A 57 1.52 7.44 4.44
C CYS A 57 2.73 6.48 4.46
N ASN A 58 3.25 6.12 3.28
CA ASN A 58 4.27 5.07 3.12
C ASN A 58 3.77 3.70 3.65
N GLU A 59 2.49 3.44 3.43
CA GLU A 59 1.78 2.22 3.86
C GLU A 59 1.26 1.47 2.64
N ALA A 60 1.15 0.15 2.76
CA ALA A 60 0.50 -0.70 1.80
C ALA A 60 -0.93 -0.99 2.26
N LEU A 61 -1.90 -0.99 1.35
CA LEU A 61 -3.28 -1.36 1.65
C LEU A 61 -3.65 -2.57 0.78
N ILE A 62 -4.23 -3.60 1.38
CA ILE A 62 -4.63 -4.82 0.68
C ILE A 62 -6.15 -4.99 0.78
N CYS A 63 -6.80 -5.24 -0.36
CA CYS A 63 -8.21 -5.67 -0.39
C CYS A 63 -8.25 -7.19 -0.56
N PRO A 64 -8.46 -7.96 0.52
CA PRO A 64 -8.47 -9.42 0.47
C PRO A 64 -9.71 -9.94 -0.28
N ALA A 65 -9.53 -11.06 -0.97
CA ALA A 65 -10.61 -11.80 -1.61
C ALA A 65 -11.04 -12.99 -0.74
N ASN A 66 -12.26 -13.48 -0.95
CA ASN A 66 -12.84 -14.58 -0.17
C ASN A 66 -12.12 -15.93 -0.35
N ASP A 67 -11.35 -16.09 -1.42
CA ASP A 67 -10.58 -17.29 -1.73
C ASP A 67 -9.19 -17.31 -1.07
N GLY A 68 -8.85 -16.27 -0.30
CA GLY A 68 -7.55 -16.10 0.34
C GLY A 68 -6.53 -15.31 -0.49
N GLY A 69 -6.89 -14.92 -1.72
CA GLY A 69 -6.17 -13.96 -2.55
C GLY A 69 -6.43 -12.52 -2.15
N TYR A 70 -6.10 -11.59 -3.05
CA TYR A 70 -6.45 -10.18 -2.94
C TYR A 70 -6.76 -9.62 -4.33
N GLY A 71 -7.80 -8.79 -4.42
CA GLY A 71 -8.20 -8.13 -5.67
C GLY A 71 -7.46 -6.80 -5.88
N MET A 72 -6.92 -6.20 -4.82
CA MET A 72 -6.17 -4.95 -4.89
C MET A 72 -5.01 -4.94 -3.89
N ILE A 73 -3.91 -4.30 -4.27
CA ILE A 73 -2.80 -3.97 -3.37
C ILE A 73 -2.17 -2.61 -3.73
N GLY A 74 -2.11 -1.70 -2.77
CA GLY A 74 -1.31 -0.48 -2.81
C GLY A 74 0.10 -0.73 -2.31
N ILE A 75 1.11 -0.22 -3.01
CA ILE A 75 2.53 -0.37 -2.69
C ILE A 75 3.19 1.01 -2.65
N PRO A 76 3.81 1.40 -1.52
CA PRO A 76 4.48 2.68 -1.42
C PRO A 76 5.80 2.68 -2.19
N ALA A 77 6.18 3.86 -2.66
CA ALA A 77 7.35 4.03 -3.51
C ALA A 77 8.69 3.63 -2.89
N GLN A 78 8.79 3.68 -1.56
CA GLN A 78 9.99 3.28 -0.82
C GLN A 78 10.11 1.76 -0.64
N ALA A 79 9.06 1.00 -0.97
CA ALA A 79 9.09 -0.43 -0.85
C ALA A 79 10.11 -1.04 -1.84
N ASN A 80 10.87 -2.03 -1.38
CA ASN A 80 11.82 -2.72 -2.24
C ASN A 80 11.07 -3.58 -3.25
N ALA A 81 10.98 -3.12 -4.50
CA ALA A 81 10.25 -3.79 -5.57
C ALA A 81 10.68 -5.25 -5.83
N ARG A 82 11.93 -5.63 -5.50
CA ARG A 82 12.40 -7.02 -5.65
C ARG A 82 11.92 -7.93 -4.52
N ALA A 83 11.45 -7.36 -3.43
CA ALA A 83 11.22 -8.06 -2.19
C ALA A 83 9.75 -8.08 -1.76
N VAL A 84 8.94 -7.10 -2.19
CA VAL A 84 7.51 -7.02 -1.82
C VAL A 84 6.70 -8.26 -2.18
N PHE A 85 7.10 -9.03 -3.20
CA PHE A 85 6.45 -10.29 -3.60
C PHE A 85 7.27 -11.55 -3.23
N SER A 86 8.30 -11.40 -2.40
CA SER A 86 9.19 -12.50 -2.02
C SER A 86 8.49 -13.47 -1.06
N GLY A 87 8.55 -14.77 -1.35
CA GLY A 87 7.98 -15.80 -0.46
C GLY A 87 6.45 -15.85 -0.43
N VAL A 88 5.77 -15.11 -1.31
CA VAL A 88 4.32 -15.14 -1.46
C VAL A 88 3.87 -16.52 -1.96
N ARG A 89 2.86 -17.06 -1.30
CA ARG A 89 2.25 -18.36 -1.63
C ARG A 89 1.16 -18.15 -2.67
N TRP A 90 1.52 -18.14 -3.94
CA TRP A 90 0.55 -17.97 -5.03
C TRP A 90 -0.42 -19.14 -5.14
N SER A 91 -1.66 -18.85 -5.58
CA SER A 91 -2.73 -19.85 -5.76
C SER A 91 -3.01 -20.65 -4.48
N ASN A 92 -2.98 -19.98 -3.32
CA ASN A 92 -3.17 -20.58 -2.01
C ASN A 92 -4.17 -19.77 -1.16
N GLU A 93 -4.87 -20.43 -0.25
CA GLU A 93 -5.78 -19.76 0.71
C GLU A 93 -5.06 -18.75 1.63
N LEU A 94 -3.74 -18.85 1.75
CA LEU A 94 -2.90 -17.93 2.51
C LEU A 94 -2.18 -16.90 1.62
N THR A 95 -2.60 -16.69 0.37
CA THR A 95 -1.92 -15.76 -0.56
C THR A 95 -1.82 -14.36 0.05
N ALA A 96 -2.95 -13.76 0.46
CA ALA A 96 -2.99 -12.43 1.07
C ALA A 96 -2.20 -12.37 2.39
N LEU A 97 -2.32 -13.37 3.25
CA LEU A 97 -1.56 -13.43 4.50
C LEU A 97 -0.04 -13.52 4.26
N SER A 98 0.38 -14.30 3.27
CA SER A 98 1.80 -14.40 2.89
C SER A 98 2.30 -13.11 2.23
N GLN A 99 1.43 -12.37 1.54
CA GLN A 99 1.72 -11.04 1.00
C GLN A 99 1.91 -10.00 2.12
N ILE A 100 1.03 -9.97 3.12
CA ILE A 100 1.18 -9.12 4.32
C ILE A 100 2.50 -9.45 5.04
N LYS A 101 2.81 -10.75 5.20
CA LYS A 101 4.10 -11.17 5.77
C LYS A 101 5.28 -10.68 4.95
N SER A 102 5.23 -10.81 3.62
CA SER A 102 6.30 -10.34 2.73
C SER A 102 6.52 -8.83 2.87
N LEU A 103 5.46 -8.03 2.92
CA LEU A 103 5.55 -6.58 3.11
C LEU A 103 6.18 -6.21 4.46
N THR A 104 5.67 -6.80 5.54
CA THR A 104 6.12 -6.51 6.90
C THR A 104 7.55 -6.99 7.16
N ASP A 105 7.95 -8.16 6.64
CA ASP A 105 9.33 -8.65 6.70
C ASP A 105 10.33 -7.69 6.00
N HIS A 106 9.84 -6.88 5.06
CA HIS A 106 10.65 -5.89 4.31
C HIS A 106 10.37 -4.45 4.73
N GLY A 107 9.78 -4.23 5.91
CA GLY A 107 9.64 -2.91 6.53
C GLY A 107 8.56 -2.02 5.90
N VAL A 108 7.59 -2.61 5.20
CA VAL A 108 6.40 -1.90 4.72
C VAL A 108 5.26 -2.14 5.71
N ASN A 109 4.70 -1.05 6.23
CA ASN A 109 3.51 -1.09 7.08
C ASN A 109 2.28 -1.47 6.23
N VAL A 110 1.37 -2.25 6.82
CA VAL A 110 0.13 -2.75 6.20
C VAL A 110 -1.02 -2.58 7.17
#